data_AF-A0A671FWW6-F1
#
_entry.id   AF-A0A671FWW6-F1
#
_cell.length_a   1.000
_cell.length_b   1.000
_cell.length_c   1.000
_cell.angle_alpha   90.00
_cell.angle_beta   90.00
_cell.angle_gamma   90.00
#
_symmetry.space_group_name_H-M   'P 1'
#
loop_
_entity.id
_entity.type
_entity.pdbx_description
1 polymer ?
#
loop_
_entity_poly.entity_id
_entity_poly.type
_entity_poly.pdbx_seq_one_letter_code
_entity_poly.pdbx_strand_id
1 'polypeptide(L)' 'MRLSKTKKHVSRTCGGAMCAKCVCDRIKRAFLIEEQKIIVKVLKAQAQSQKAKFKNKAFFSNKHN' A
#
# COMPACT_ATOMS: atom_id res chain seq x y z
N MET A 1 -20.37 -5.02 37.63
CA MET A 1 -20.32 -3.59 37.99
C MET A 1 -20.69 -2.72 36.78
N ARG A 2 -21.67 -1.81 36.89
CA ARG A 2 -22.08 -0.93 35.78
C ARG A 2 -21.27 0.37 35.80
N LEU A 3 -20.29 0.49 34.90
CA LEU A 3 -19.51 1.73 34.71
C LEU A 3 -20.10 2.57 33.57
N SER A 4 -20.02 3.90 33.70
CA SER A 4 -20.41 4.85 32.65
C SER A 4 -19.52 4.72 31.41
N LYS A 5 -20.02 5.12 30.24
CA LYS A 5 -19.31 4.97 28.95
C LYS A 5 -17.95 5.66 28.94
N THR A 6 -17.87 6.86 29.52
CA THR A 6 -16.63 7.66 29.61
C THR A 6 -15.52 6.95 30.40
N LYS A 7 -15.86 6.09 31.37
CA LYS A 7 -14.88 5.31 32.14
C LYS A 7 -14.36 4.08 31.39
N LYS A 8 -14.97 3.70 30.26
CA LYS A 8 -14.62 2.50 29.47
C LYS A 8 -13.93 2.81 28.14
N HIS A 9 -14.07 4.03 27.63
CA HIS A 9 -13.64 4.41 26.29
C HIS A 9 -12.82 5.70 26.30
N VAL A 10 -11.94 5.85 25.32
CA VAL A 10 -11.17 7.07 25.06
C VAL A 10 -11.52 7.55 23.65
N SER A 11 -11.76 8.85 23.46
CA SER A 11 -12.14 9.41 22.16
C SER A 11 -11.00 9.42 21.14
N ARG A 12 -10.65 8.23 20.63
CA ARG A 12 -9.68 7.99 19.54
C ARG A 12 -9.94 6.62 18.90
N THR A 13 -9.35 6.34 17.75
CA THR A 13 -9.41 5.02 17.11
C THR A 13 -8.88 3.94 18.06
N CYS A 14 -9.65 2.86 18.22
CA CYS A 14 -9.38 1.77 19.17
C CYS A 14 -9.20 2.23 20.62
N GLY A 15 -9.81 3.35 21.02
CA GLY A 15 -9.77 3.86 22.38
C GLY A 15 -10.39 2.90 23.39
N GLY A 16 -9.76 2.75 24.56
CA GLY A 16 -10.14 1.76 25.57
C GLY A 16 -9.63 0.34 25.31
N ALA A 17 -9.42 -0.04 24.04
CA ALA A 17 -8.86 -1.34 23.68
C ALA A 17 -7.34 -1.31 23.46
N MET A 18 -6.80 -0.23 22.87
CA MET A 18 -5.39 -0.14 22.48
C MET A 18 -4.70 1.14 22.99
N CYS A 19 -3.39 1.03 23.18
CA CYS A 19 -2.51 2.12 23.58
C CYS A 19 -2.27 3.12 22.44
N ALA A 20 -1.96 4.38 22.73
CA ALA A 20 -1.74 5.40 21.72
C ALA A 20 -0.57 5.06 20.77
N LYS A 21 0.55 4.58 21.33
CA LYS A 21 1.72 4.13 20.56
C LYS A 21 1.36 3.00 19.58
N CYS A 22 0.59 2.03 20.07
CA CYS A 22 0.12 0.86 19.31
C CYS A 22 -0.71 1.29 18.09
N VAL A 23 -1.61 2.26 18.28
CA VAL A 23 -2.45 2.82 17.21
C VAL A 23 -1.59 3.55 16.17
N CYS A 24 -0.66 4.41 16.63
CA CYS A 24 0.26 5.11 15.74
C CYS A 24 1.13 4.16 14.91
N ASP A 25 1.72 3.14 15.54
CA ASP A 25 2.57 2.16 14.86
C ASP A 25 1.79 1.36 13.83
N ARG A 26 0.53 0.98 14.13
CA ARG A 26 -0.36 0.31 13.17
C ARG A 26 -0.67 1.19 11.96
N ILE A 27 -0.98 2.46 12.18
CA ILE A 27 -1.27 3.42 11.10
C ILE A 27 -0.05 3.59 10.20
N LYS A 28 1.12 3.85 10.79
CA LYS A 28 2.37 4.01 10.03
C LYS A 28 2.72 2.75 9.24
N ARG A 29 2.62 1.58 9.85
CA ARG A 29 2.90 0.31 9.17
C ARG A 29 1.94 0.06 8.02
N ALA A 30 0.63 0.25 8.23
CA ALA A 30 -0.37 0.06 7.18
C ALA A 30 -0.10 1.01 5.99
N PHE A 31 0.16 2.29 6.27
CA PHE A 31 0.50 3.28 5.25
C PHE A 31 1.72 2.85 4.42
N LEU A 32 2.86 2.57 5.07
CA LEU A 32 4.09 2.22 4.36
C LEU A 32 3.97 0.92 3.55
N ILE A 33 3.22 -0.08 4.06
CA ILE A 33 2.99 -1.33 3.35
C ILE A 33 2.16 -1.10 2.09
N GLU A 34 1.11 -0.30 2.16
CA GLU A 34 0.28 0.02 0.98
C GLU A 34 1.06 0.84 -0.05
N GLU A 35 1.85 1.83 0.38
CA GLU A 35 2.77 2.57 -0.51
C GLU A 35 3.72 1.62 -1.24
N GLN A 36 4.38 0.70 -0.52
CA GLN A 36 5.30 -0.26 -1.13
C GLN A 36 4.59 -1.23 -2.09
N LYS A 37 3.37 -1.68 -1.76
CA LYS A 37 2.56 -2.51 -2.67
C LYS A 37 2.25 -1.77 -3.97
N ILE A 38 1.91 -0.49 -3.91
CA ILE A 38 1.63 0.34 -5.09
C ILE A 38 2.91 0.50 -5.93
N ILE A 39 4.04 0.85 -5.31
CA ILE A 39 5.32 0.99 -5.99
C ILE A 39 5.70 -0.29 -6.75
N VAL A 40 5.60 -1.44 -6.09
CA VAL A 40 5.91 -2.74 -6.72
C VAL A 40 4.99 -3.02 -7.92
N LYS A 41 3.69 -2.70 -7.82
CA LYS A 41 2.75 -2.86 -8.95
C LYS A 41 3.12 -1.96 -10.13
N VAL A 42 3.43 -0.69 -9.85
CA VAL A 42 3.82 0.29 -10.89
C VAL A 42 5.10 -0.13 -11.59
N LEU A 43 6.14 -0.51 -10.84
CA LEU A 43 7.42 -0.96 -11.42
C LEU A 43 7.24 -2.20 -12.31
N LYS A 44 6.41 -3.16 -11.89
CA LYS A 44 6.08 -4.34 -12.71
C LYS A 44 5.36 -3.96 -14.00
N ALA A 45 4.37 -3.07 -13.93
CA ALA A 45 3.64 -2.59 -15.11
C ALA A 45 4.56 -1.84 -16.08
N GLN A 46 5.45 -0.98 -15.57
CA GLN A 46 6.43 -0.27 -16.38
C GLN A 46 7.38 -1.23 -17.09
N ALA A 47 7.94 -2.22 -16.38
CA ALA A 47 8.83 -3.23 -16.97
C ALA A 47 8.13 -4.06 -18.07
N GLN A 48 6.87 -4.43 -17.88
CA GLN A 48 6.08 -5.12 -18.90
C GLN A 48 5.84 -4.24 -20.14
N SER A 49 5.49 -2.97 -19.93
CA SER A 49 5.28 -2.02 -21.02
C SER A 49 6.55 -1.80 -21.86
N GLN A 50 7.72 -1.71 -21.22
CA GLN A 50 9.01 -1.55 -21.91
C GLN A 50 9.38 -2.81 -22.72
N LYS A 51 9.15 -4.01 -22.17
CA LYS A 51 9.33 -5.28 -22.91
C LYS A 51 8.44 -5.35 -24.15
N ALA A 52 7.18 -4.93 -24.05
CA ALA A 52 6.27 -4.87 -25.20
C ALA A 52 6.76 -3.89 -26.27
N LYS A 53 7.23 -2.69 -25.87
CA LYS A 53 7.83 -1.71 -26.79
C LYS A 53 9.06 -2.27 -27.50
N PHE A 54 9.95 -2.95 -26.78
CA PHE A 54 11.14 -3.56 -27.37
C PHE A 54 10.79 -4.67 -28.37
N LYS A 55 9.83 -5.54 -28.04
CA LYS A 55 9.33 -6.58 -28.95
C LYS A 55 8.71 -5.98 -30.22
N ASN A 56 7.88 -4.95 -30.08
CA ASN A 56 7.28 -4.26 -31.23
C ASN A 56 8.35 -3.57 -32.11
N LYS A 57 9.38 -2.97 -31.50
CA LYS A 57 10.49 -2.35 -32.24
C LYS A 57 11.31 -3.40 -33.00
N ALA A 58 11.62 -4.53 -32.37
CA ALA A 58 12.34 -5.64 -32.99
C ALA A 58 11.51 -6.31 -34.10
N PHE A 59 10.19 -6.40 -33.94
CA PHE A 59 9.29 -6.89 -34.97
C PHE A 59 9.28 -5.99 -36.21
N PHE A 60 9.23 -4.67 -36.02
CA PHE A 60 9.26 -3.72 -37.14
C PHE A 60 10.63 -3.64 -37.83
N SER A 61 11.75 -3.75 -37.09
CA SER A 61 13.08 -3.73 -37.71
C SER A 61 13.34 -4.95 -38.60
N ASN A 62 12.77 -6.12 -38.27
CA ASN A 62 12.88 -7.34 -39.08
C ASN A 62 11.90 -7.41 -40.25
N LYS A 63 10.95 -6.47 -40.37
CA LYS A 63 9.99 -6.43 -41.48
C LYS A 63 10.47 -5.61 -42.68
N HIS A 64 11.50 -4.81 -42.50
CA HIS A 64 12.12 -3.97 -43.53
C HIS A 64 13.44 -4.54 -44.08
N ASN A 65 13.72 -5.81 -43.80
CA ASN A 65 14.81 -6.62 -44.36
C ASN A 65 14.18 -7.86 -44.99
#